data_AF-A0A963Z167-F1
#
_entry.id   AF-A0A963Z167-F1
#
_cell.length_a   1.000
_cell.length_b   1.000
_cell.length_c   1.000
_cell.angle_alpha   90.00
_cell.angle_beta   90.00
_cell.angle_gamma   90.00
#
_symmetry.space_group_name_H-M   'P 1'
#
loop_
_entity.id
_entity.type
_entity.pdbx_description
1 polymer ?
#
loop_
_entity_poly.entity_id
_entity_poly.type
_entity_poly.pdbx_seq_one_letter_code
_entity_poly.pdbx_strand_id
1 'polypeptide(L)' 'MTTLAQSQNRTVARFLADGVRSLRARFDAQMAVVGERRRISRELMTYSDDELAELGFSRFDIPAIASGSYRR' A
#
# COMPACT_ATOMS: atom_id res chain seq x y z
N MET A 1 -27.24 24.59 33.78
CA MET A 1 -26.42 23.38 33.96
C MET A 1 -26.45 22.53 32.68
N THR A 2 -25.77 22.94 31.60
CA THR A 2 -25.83 22.26 30.27
C THR A 2 -24.45 22.01 29.65
N THR A 3 -23.36 22.31 30.36
CA THR A 3 -21.98 22.32 29.83
C THR A 3 -21.28 20.96 29.81
N LEU A 4 -21.71 19.99 30.62
CA LEU A 4 -21.04 18.69 30.73
C LEU A 4 -21.39 17.71 29.59
N ALA A 5 -22.65 17.68 29.16
CA ALA A 5 -23.09 16.80 28.06
C ALA A 5 -22.52 17.24 26.69
N GLN A 6 -22.38 18.55 26.47
CA GLN A 6 -21.89 19.13 25.23
C GLN A 6 -20.36 19.02 25.10
N SER A 7 -19.63 18.99 26.22
CA SER A 7 -18.19 18.75 26.29
C SER A 7 -17.84 17.28 25.98
N GLN A 8 -18.58 16.32 26.55
CA GLN A 8 -18.34 14.89 26.32
C GLN A 8 -18.58 14.48 24.85
N ASN A 9 -19.64 14.98 24.21
CA ASN A 9 -19.95 14.65 22.81
C ASN A 9 -18.86 15.10 21.81
N ARG A 10 -18.20 16.25 22.06
CA ARG A 10 -17.12 16.74 21.19
C ARG A 10 -15.86 15.88 21.29
N THR A 11 -15.60 15.36 22.47
CA THR A 11 -14.46 14.48 22.73
C THR A 11 -14.63 13.14 22.00
N VAL A 12 -15.82 12.53 22.11
CA VAL A 12 -16.14 11.28 21.38
C VAL A 12 -16.09 11.48 19.86
N ALA A 13 -16.61 12.59 19.34
CA ALA A 13 -16.56 12.90 17.92
C ALA A 13 -15.13 13.01 17.37
N ARG A 14 -14.19 13.57 18.14
CA ARG A 14 -12.77 13.65 17.75
C ARG A 14 -12.10 12.28 17.72
N PHE A 15 -12.31 11.45 18.75
CA PHE A 15 -11.74 10.10 18.78
C PHE A 15 -12.22 9.23 17.61
N LEU A 16 -13.49 9.35 17.23
CA LEU A 16 -14.02 8.67 16.05
C LEU A 16 -13.40 9.19 14.75
N ALA A 17 -13.24 10.52 14.62
CA ALA A 17 -12.62 11.13 13.45
C ALA A 17 -11.14 10.74 13.28
N ASP A 18 -10.39 10.70 14.37
CA ASP A 18 -8.98 10.29 14.37
C ASP A 18 -8.83 8.79 14.06
N GLY A 19 -9.74 7.96 14.58
CA GLY A 19 -9.83 6.55 14.24
C GLY A 19 -10.04 6.31 12.74
N VAL A 20 -11.03 7.00 12.14
CA VAL A 20 -11.32 6.90 10.70
C VAL A 20 -10.15 7.40 9.86
N ARG A 21 -9.49 8.49 10.26
CA ARG A 21 -8.30 9.03 9.57
C ARG A 21 -7.14 8.04 9.57
N SER A 22 -6.90 7.37 10.70
CA SER A 22 -5.83 6.37 10.81
C SER A 22 -6.09 5.12 9.96
N LEU A 23 -7.35 4.68 9.88
CA LEU A 23 -7.77 3.59 8.99
C LEU A 23 -7.58 3.97 7.52
N ARG A 24 -8.03 5.18 7.14
CA ARG A 24 -7.85 5.72 5.79
C ARG A 24 -6.37 5.73 5.38
N ALA A 25 -5.49 6.28 6.22
CA ALA A 25 -4.06 6.34 5.94
C ALA A 25 -3.43 4.95 5.75
N ARG A 26 -3.88 3.94 6.51
CA ARG A 26 -3.43 2.55 6.35
C ARG A 26 -3.93 1.94 5.03
N PHE A 27 -5.19 2.19 4.67
CA PHE A 27 -5.74 1.76 3.39
C PHE A 27 -5.03 2.42 2.20
N ASP A 28 -4.78 3.73 2.27
CA ASP A 28 -4.05 4.47 1.24
C ASP A 28 -2.61 3.95 1.09
N ALA A 29 -1.94 3.64 2.21
CA ALA A 29 -0.62 3.01 2.20
C ALA A 29 -0.64 1.60 1.58
N GLN A 30 -1.65 0.77 1.88
CA GLN A 30 -1.80 -0.54 1.23
C GLN A 30 -2.10 -0.41 -0.26
N MET A 31 -2.94 0.55 -0.66
CA MET A 31 -3.25 0.79 -2.07
C MET A 31 -2.04 1.31 -2.85
N ALA A 32 -1.19 2.13 -2.22
CA ALA A 32 0.09 2.55 -2.81
C ALA A 32 1.01 1.34 -3.08
N VAL A 33 1.08 0.38 -2.15
CA VAL A 33 1.86 -0.86 -2.32
C VAL A 33 1.31 -1.72 -3.47
N VAL A 34 -0.02 -1.84 -3.60
CA VAL A 34 -0.65 -2.59 -4.70
C VAL A 34 -0.44 -1.89 -6.05
N GLY A 35 -0.54 -0.56 -6.08
CA GLY A 35 -0.27 0.25 -7.27
C GLY A 35 1.17 0.10 -7.75
N GLU A 36 2.12 0.17 -6.82
CA GLU A 36 3.54 0.03 -7.13
C GLU A 36 3.89 -1.39 -7.61
N ARG A 37 3.33 -2.43 -6.98
CA ARG A 37 3.42 -3.82 -7.49
C ARG A 37 2.99 -3.94 -8.94
N ARG A 38 1.86 -3.35 -9.29
CA ARG A 38 1.33 -3.37 -10.68
C ARG A 38 2.15 -2.53 -11.64
N ARG A 39 2.81 -1.47 -11.17
CA ARG A 39 3.71 -0.65 -11.98
C ARG A 39 4.99 -1.42 -12.28
N ILE A 40 5.66 -1.94 -11.25
CA ILE A 40 6.88 -2.76 -11.38
C ILE A 40 6.62 -3.97 -12.28
N SER A 41 5.51 -4.68 -12.07
CA SER A 41 5.19 -5.84 -12.92
C SER A 41 4.96 -5.46 -14.38
N ARG A 42 4.36 -4.30 -14.66
CA ARG A 42 4.16 -3.82 -16.05
C ARG A 42 5.47 -3.41 -16.70
N GLU A 43 6.32 -2.70 -15.95
CA GLU A 43 7.64 -2.26 -16.40
C GLU A 43 8.55 -3.47 -16.67
N LEU A 44 8.58 -4.46 -15.78
CA LEU A 44 9.36 -5.69 -16.01
C LEU A 44 8.84 -6.52 -17.19
N MET A 45 7.54 -6.48 -17.47
CA MET A 45 6.95 -7.17 -18.62
C MET A 45 7.26 -6.52 -19.97
N THR A 46 7.80 -5.29 -20.01
CA THR A 46 8.24 -4.68 -21.29
C THR A 46 9.59 -5.20 -21.76
N TYR A 47 10.39 -5.79 -20.87
CA TYR A 47 11.68 -6.39 -21.23
C TYR A 47 11.47 -7.76 -21.89
N SER A 48 12.33 -8.06 -22.86
CA SER A 48 12.46 -9.38 -23.46
C SER A 48 13.04 -10.39 -22.47
N ASP A 49 12.87 -11.68 -22.76
CA ASP A 49 13.38 -12.74 -21.88
C ASP A 49 14.93 -12.74 -21.82
N ASP A 50 15.59 -12.32 -22.90
CA ASP A 50 17.06 -12.16 -22.95
C ASP A 50 17.52 -11.01 -22.05
N GLU A 51 16.85 -9.85 -22.11
CA GLU A 51 17.13 -8.70 -21.23
C GLU A 51 16.87 -9.04 -19.74
N LEU A 52 15.81 -9.81 -19.45
CA LEU A 52 15.54 -10.29 -18.10
C LEU A 52 16.65 -11.25 -17.63
N ALA A 53 17.13 -12.13 -18.52
CA ALA A 53 18.22 -13.04 -18.22
C ALA A 53 19.55 -12.31 -17.94
N GLU A 54 19.83 -11.20 -18.64
CA GLU A 54 20.98 -10.33 -18.34
C GLU A 54 20.90 -9.70 -16.94
N LEU A 55 19.68 -9.36 -16.49
CA LEU A 55 19.42 -8.90 -15.12
C LEU A 55 19.50 -10.05 -14.09
N GLY A 56 19.55 -11.30 -14.57
CA GLY A 56 19.74 -12.50 -13.78
C GLY A 56 18.46 -13.04 -13.14
N PHE A 57 17.29 -12.79 -13.75
CA PHE A 57 16.03 -13.39 -13.34
C PHE A 57 15.14 -13.71 -14.55
N SER A 58 14.18 -14.60 -14.36
CA SER A 58 13.24 -15.00 -15.39
C SER A 58 11.94 -14.22 -15.31
N ARG A 59 11.12 -14.29 -16.37
CA ARG A 59 9.76 -13.75 -16.36
C ARG A 59 8.87 -14.35 -15.27
N PHE A 60 9.18 -15.56 -14.80
CA PHE A 60 8.48 -16.21 -13.69
C PHE A 60 8.79 -15.58 -12.33
N ASP A 61 9.90 -14.86 -12.21
CA ASP A 61 10.32 -14.20 -10.97
C ASP A 61 9.67 -12.82 -10.78
N ILE A 62 9.14 -12.22 -11.86
CA ILE A 62 8.52 -10.88 -11.85
C ILE A 62 7.47 -10.72 -10.74
N PRO A 63 6.54 -11.67 -10.49
CA PRO A 63 5.59 -11.55 -9.39
C PRO A 63 6.25 -11.47 -8.01
N ALA A 64 7.33 -12.24 -7.79
CA ALA A 64 8.09 -12.23 -6.55
C ALA A 64 8.93 -10.95 -6.39
N ILE A 65 9.47 -10.42 -7.49
CA ILE A 65 10.22 -9.15 -7.51
C ILE A 65 9.26 -8.00 -7.22
N ALA A 66 8.13 -7.93 -7.93
CA ALA A 66 7.11 -6.91 -7.73
C ALA A 66 6.56 -6.92 -6.30
N SER A 67 6.40 -8.11 -5.70
CA SER A 67 5.91 -8.24 -4.33
C SER A 67 6.95 -7.88 -3.26
N GLY A 68 8.22 -7.75 -3.63
CA GLY A 68 9.35 -7.58 -2.72
C GLY A 68 9.76 -8.86 -1.98
N SER A 69 9.25 -10.03 -2.39
CA SER A 69 9.56 -11.33 -1.78
C SER A 69 10.62 -12.12 -2.53
N TYR A 70 11.18 -11.59 -3.62
CA TYR A 70 12.22 -12.24 -4.39
C TYR A 70 13.47 -12.48 -3.55
N ARG A 71 13.97 -13.72 -3.59
CA ARG A 71 15.23 -14.12 -2.97
C ARG A 71 16.08 -14.79 -4.04
N ARG A 72 17.31 -14.32 -4.16
CA ARG A 72 18.31 -14.75 -5.13
C ARG A 72 19.13 -15.91 -4.59
#